data_AF-A0A915CJ91-F1
#
_entry.id   AF-A0A915CJ91-F1
#
_cell.length_a   1.000
_cell.length_b   1.000
_cell.length_c   1.000
_cell.angle_alpha   90.00
_cell.angle_beta   90.00
_cell.angle_gamma   90.00
#
_symmetry.space_group_name_H-M   'P 1'
#
loop_
_entity.id
_entity.type
_entity.pdbx_description
1 polymer ?
#
loop_
_entity_poly.entity_id
_entity_poly.type
_entity_poly.pdbx_seq_one_letter_code
_entity_poly.pdbx_strand_id
1 'polypeptide(L)'
;MNAAIRLAERLGVDCVIFHDVDMFPQDDHNSYGCPASPRHIGAFVSNLGYQLWYKEIVGGVLAISMDDYRAVNGYSNMYWAWGGEDDDMGKGILSRNVTIGRPDPSAGRFSMLKHVRRKRTAPKQIYKLLDSADTRWQTDGLNVTAWKVVKFSVRPLYYHIYVDVGTPPAEWRSDS
;
A
#
# COMPACT_ATOMS: atom_id res chain seq x y z
N MET A 1 -7.10 -1.46 -1.17
CA MET A 1 -6.60 -1.48 0.22
C MET A 1 -7.64 -0.93 1.21
N ASN A 2 -8.12 0.31 1.06
CA ASN A 2 -9.15 0.92 1.92
C ASN A 2 -10.38 0.03 2.19
N ALA A 3 -10.86 -0.74 1.20
CA ALA A 3 -12.00 -1.64 1.38
C ALA A 3 -11.76 -2.74 2.41
N ALA A 4 -10.55 -3.32 2.45
CA ALA A 4 -10.19 -4.36 3.41
C ALA A 4 -10.11 -3.82 4.85
N ILE A 5 -9.86 -2.52 5.00
CA ILE A 5 -9.73 -1.88 6.32
C ILE A 5 -11.05 -1.90 7.07
N ARG A 6 -12.19 -1.83 6.39
CA ARG A 6 -13.50 -1.99 7.05
C ARG A 6 -13.69 -3.40 7.63
N LEU A 7 -13.06 -4.41 7.05
CA LEU A 7 -13.04 -5.75 7.66
C LEU A 7 -12.09 -5.76 8.86
N ALA A 8 -10.89 -5.19 8.74
CA ALA A 8 -9.94 -5.08 9.84
C ALA A 8 -10.57 -4.39 11.08
N GLU A 9 -11.31 -3.28 10.87
CA GLU A 9 -12.07 -2.60 11.92
C GLU A 9 -13.09 -3.51 12.60
N ARG A 10 -13.83 -4.32 11.83
CA ARG A 10 -14.82 -5.27 12.37
C ARG A 10 -14.18 -6.42 13.13
N LEU A 11 -12.98 -6.83 12.72
CA LEU A 11 -12.22 -7.89 13.41
C LEU A 11 -11.52 -7.38 14.66
N GLY A 12 -11.44 -6.05 14.87
CA GLY A 12 -10.81 -5.46 16.05
C GLY A 12 -9.30 -5.68 16.10
N VAL A 13 -8.61 -5.68 14.94
CA VAL A 13 -7.15 -5.81 14.90
C VAL A 13 -6.46 -4.49 15.23
N ASP A 14 -5.26 -4.55 15.80
CA ASP A 14 -4.48 -3.36 16.19
C ASP A 14 -3.66 -2.76 15.03
N CYS A 15 -3.29 -3.58 14.05
CA CYS A 15 -2.52 -3.17 12.89
C CYS A 15 -2.89 -3.98 11.66
N VAL A 16 -2.46 -3.47 10.51
CA VAL A 16 -2.61 -4.12 9.21
C VAL A 16 -1.27 -4.20 8.50
N ILE A 17 -1.14 -5.22 7.67
CA ILE A 17 0.02 -5.43 6.81
C ILE A 17 -0.50 -5.54 5.38
N PHE A 18 -0.19 -4.54 4.57
CA PHE A 18 -0.40 -4.57 3.13
C PHE A 18 0.75 -5.32 2.51
N HIS A 19 0.46 -6.34 1.72
CA HIS A 19 1.45 -7.28 1.25
C HIS A 19 1.15 -7.74 -0.17
N ASP A 20 2.09 -7.51 -1.08
CA ASP A 20 2.03 -8.01 -2.44
C ASP A 20 2.10 -9.54 -2.46
N VAL A 21 1.15 -10.18 -3.13
CA VAL A 21 1.00 -11.64 -3.13
C VAL A 21 2.17 -12.39 -3.78
N ASP A 22 3.02 -11.70 -4.54
CA ASP A 22 4.16 -12.24 -5.25
C ASP A 22 5.50 -12.01 -4.55
N MET A 23 5.49 -11.46 -3.34
CA MET A 23 6.67 -11.28 -2.49
C MET A 23 6.70 -12.33 -1.38
N PHE A 24 7.87 -12.85 -1.04
CA PHE A 24 8.06 -13.82 0.04
C PHE A 24 9.31 -13.46 0.87
N PRO A 25 9.19 -13.36 2.20
CA PRO A 25 10.34 -13.08 3.06
C PRO A 25 11.34 -14.24 2.97
N GLN A 26 12.63 -13.92 2.95
CA GLN A 26 13.71 -14.90 2.92
C GLN A 26 14.17 -15.33 4.32
N ASP A 27 13.73 -14.62 5.34
CA ASP A 27 14.16 -14.78 6.73
C ASP A 27 12.97 -14.50 7.66
N ASP A 28 12.77 -15.37 8.65
CA ASP A 28 11.66 -15.32 9.61
C ASP A 28 11.88 -14.33 10.76
N HIS A 29 13.09 -13.78 10.91
CA HIS A 29 13.37 -12.67 11.83
C HIS A 29 12.76 -11.34 11.34
N ASN A 30 12.32 -11.26 10.09
CA ASN A 30 11.60 -10.10 9.58
C ASN A 30 10.14 -10.10 10.07
N SER A 31 9.92 -9.56 11.27
CA SER A 31 8.64 -9.63 11.97
C SER A 31 7.47 -8.98 11.21
N TYR A 32 6.36 -9.74 11.12
CA TYR A 32 5.02 -9.30 10.69
C TYR A 32 4.14 -8.92 11.90
N GLY A 33 4.76 -8.46 12.99
CA GLY A 33 4.04 -7.93 14.14
C GLY A 33 3.60 -6.48 13.94
N CYS A 34 2.75 -5.99 14.83
CA CYS A 34 2.36 -4.59 14.85
C CYS A 34 3.57 -3.70 15.20
N PRO A 35 3.92 -2.74 14.34
CA PRO A 35 5.09 -1.91 14.58
C PRO A 35 4.71 -0.67 15.42
N ALA A 36 5.68 -0.11 16.16
CA ALA A 36 5.49 1.12 16.93
C ALA A 36 5.38 2.38 16.07
N SER A 37 5.89 2.32 14.84
CA SER A 37 5.70 3.31 13.78
C SER A 37 5.51 2.59 12.44
N PRO A 38 4.94 3.21 11.39
CA PRO A 38 4.80 2.59 10.08
C PRO A 38 6.12 1.97 9.62
N ARG A 39 6.08 0.71 9.20
CA ARG A 39 7.27 -0.08 8.86
C ARG A 39 7.12 -0.65 7.46
N HIS A 40 8.06 -0.31 6.58
CA HIS A 40 8.19 -0.96 5.28
C HIS A 40 9.03 -2.21 5.45
N ILE A 41 8.33 -3.33 5.58
CA ILE A 41 8.91 -4.66 5.72
C ILE A 41 9.56 -5.07 4.39
N GLY A 42 8.95 -4.72 3.25
CA GLY A 42 9.34 -5.10 1.89
C GLY A 42 10.52 -4.33 1.30
N ALA A 43 11.42 -3.80 2.14
CA ALA A 43 12.42 -2.81 1.72
C ALA A 43 13.52 -3.33 0.81
N PHE A 44 13.87 -4.62 0.90
CA PHE A 44 15.02 -5.20 0.23
C PHE A 44 14.59 -6.36 -0.66
N VAL A 45 14.27 -6.06 -1.93
CA VAL A 45 13.70 -7.03 -2.87
C VAL A 45 14.75 -7.54 -3.86
N SER A 46 14.71 -8.84 -4.17
CA SER A 46 15.66 -9.52 -5.07
C SER A 46 15.82 -8.83 -6.44
N ASN A 47 14.70 -8.45 -7.07
CA ASN A 47 14.70 -7.82 -8.40
C ASN A 47 15.20 -6.37 -8.40
N LEU A 48 15.40 -5.79 -7.21
CA LEU A 48 15.93 -4.45 -6.98
C LEU A 48 17.35 -4.50 -6.39
N GLY A 49 17.99 -5.68 -6.38
CA GLY A 49 19.34 -5.86 -5.85
C GLY A 49 19.44 -5.75 -4.34
N TYR A 50 18.33 -5.94 -3.60
CA TYR A 50 18.27 -5.75 -2.15
C TYR A 50 18.68 -4.34 -1.68
N GLN A 51 18.40 -3.32 -2.50
CA GLN A 51 18.68 -1.92 -2.16
C GLN A 51 17.40 -1.15 -1.89
N LEU A 52 17.44 -0.25 -0.91
CA LEU A 52 16.40 0.74 -0.70
C LEU A 52 16.56 1.85 -1.75
N TRP A 53 15.54 2.05 -2.59
CA TRP A 53 15.64 2.98 -3.72
C TRP A 53 15.49 4.45 -3.33
N TYR A 54 14.56 4.77 -2.43
CA TYR A 54 14.35 6.12 -1.90
C TYR A 54 13.62 6.05 -0.55
N LYS A 55 13.55 7.16 0.18
CA LYS A 55 13.07 7.17 1.57
C LYS A 55 11.55 7.06 1.69
N GLU A 56 10.82 7.57 0.70
CA GLU A 56 9.35 7.60 0.67
C GLU A 56 8.75 6.23 0.32
N ILE A 57 9.51 5.33 -0.31
CA ILE A 57 8.95 4.06 -0.79
C ILE A 57 8.37 3.21 0.35
N VAL A 58 7.15 2.71 0.16
CA VAL A 58 6.49 1.77 1.08
C VAL A 58 5.77 0.62 0.35
N GLY A 59 6.04 0.46 -0.94
CA GLY A 59 5.43 -0.61 -1.75
C GLY A 59 5.93 -2.01 -1.40
N GLY A 60 5.29 -3.04 -1.94
CA GLY A 60 5.62 -4.42 -1.61
C GLY A 60 5.03 -4.86 -0.28
N VAL A 61 5.61 -4.45 0.85
CA VAL A 61 5.08 -4.81 2.18
C VAL A 61 5.15 -3.66 3.19
N LEU A 62 4.00 -3.13 3.59
CA LEU A 62 3.85 -2.07 4.59
C LEU A 62 3.04 -2.57 5.80
N ALA A 63 3.64 -2.54 6.98
CA ALA A 63 2.95 -2.69 8.25
C ALA A 63 2.66 -1.33 8.89
N ILE A 64 1.45 -1.14 9.37
CA ILE A 64 0.99 0.12 9.93
C ILE A 64 -0.09 -0.12 10.99
N SER A 65 -0.03 0.62 12.11
CA SER A 65 -1.07 0.56 13.13
C SER A 65 -2.40 1.08 12.57
N MET A 66 -3.53 0.62 13.12
CA MET A 66 -4.84 1.12 12.70
C MET A 66 -4.97 2.63 12.96
N ASP A 67 -4.34 3.14 14.02
CA ASP A 67 -4.36 4.56 14.36
C ASP A 67 -3.54 5.40 13.40
N ASP A 68 -2.32 4.96 13.06
CA ASP A 68 -1.50 5.64 12.05
C ASP A 68 -2.20 5.63 10.69
N TYR A 69 -2.79 4.50 10.31
CA TYR A 69 -3.49 4.34 9.05
C TYR A 69 -4.69 5.29 8.95
N ARG A 70 -5.51 5.40 10.00
CA ARG A 70 -6.61 6.38 10.05
C ARG A 70 -6.09 7.80 9.98
N ALA A 71 -5.00 8.08 10.68
CA ALA A 71 -4.53 9.43 10.82
C ALA A 71 -3.79 9.95 9.57
N VAL A 72 -3.31 9.07 8.67
CA VAL A 72 -2.90 9.43 7.28
C VAL A 72 -4.08 9.38 6.29
N ASN A 73 -5.31 9.16 6.77
CA ASN A 73 -6.50 8.96 5.95
C ASN A 73 -6.36 7.79 4.95
N GLY A 74 -5.63 6.73 5.28
CA GLY A 74 -5.49 5.56 4.41
C GLY A 74 -4.83 5.84 3.04
N TYR A 75 -5.03 4.93 2.08
CA TYR A 75 -4.48 5.11 0.72
C TYR A 75 -5.35 6.07 -0.10
N SER A 76 -4.73 6.84 -1.00
CA SER A 76 -5.45 7.64 -1.99
C SER A 76 -6.36 6.76 -2.87
N ASN A 77 -7.59 7.22 -3.16
CA ASN A 77 -8.50 6.51 -4.07
C ASN A 77 -8.36 6.96 -5.53
N MET A 78 -7.43 7.87 -5.83
CA MET A 78 -7.29 8.46 -7.17
C MET A 78 -6.35 7.69 -8.08
N TYR A 79 -5.70 6.63 -7.61
CA TYR A 79 -4.82 5.78 -8.41
C TYR A 79 -5.59 4.60 -9.03
N TRP A 80 -5.71 4.59 -10.36
CA TRP A 80 -6.47 3.58 -11.11
C TRP A 80 -5.61 2.70 -12.04
N ALA A 81 -4.29 2.90 -12.03
CA ALA A 81 -3.33 2.07 -12.75
C ALA A 81 -2.11 1.79 -11.87
N TRP A 82 -1.16 1.04 -12.41
CA TRP A 82 0.05 0.68 -11.68
C TRP A 82 0.96 1.91 -11.47
N GLY A 83 1.26 2.20 -10.20
CA GLY A 83 2.33 3.10 -9.77
C GLY A 83 1.86 4.38 -9.07
N GLY A 84 2.65 4.80 -8.09
CA GLY A 84 2.54 6.07 -7.38
C GLY A 84 1.67 6.03 -6.14
N GLU A 85 0.81 5.03 -5.96
CA GLU A 85 -0.06 4.90 -4.79
C GLU A 85 0.73 4.65 -3.49
N ASP A 86 1.80 3.86 -3.58
CA ASP A 86 2.69 3.60 -2.45
C ASP A 86 3.54 4.83 -2.12
N ASP A 87 4.01 5.54 -3.15
CA ASP A 87 4.78 6.77 -2.97
C ASP A 87 3.92 7.87 -2.33
N ASP A 88 2.63 7.94 -2.69
CA ASP A 88 1.66 8.84 -2.09
C ASP A 88 1.42 8.54 -0.62
N MET A 89 1.20 7.26 -0.27
CA MET A 89 1.11 6.80 1.12
C MET A 89 2.38 7.15 1.90
N GLY A 90 3.55 6.89 1.33
CA GLY A 90 4.83 7.23 1.94
C GLY A 90 4.98 8.73 2.23
N LYS A 91 4.61 9.58 1.27
CA LYS A 91 4.57 11.04 1.45
C LYS A 91 3.57 11.45 2.53
N GLY A 92 2.39 10.83 2.59
CA GLY A 92 1.37 11.08 3.62
C GLY A 92 1.83 10.69 5.03
N ILE A 93 2.59 9.61 5.18
CA ILE A 93 3.21 9.23 6.46
C ILE A 93 4.25 10.29 6.87
N LEU A 94 5.16 10.65 5.96
CA LEU A 94 6.26 11.58 6.26
C LEU A 94 5.79 13.02 6.51
N SER A 95 4.71 13.46 5.86
CA SER A 95 4.15 14.81 6.06
C SER A 95 3.61 15.05 7.48
N ARG A 96 3.39 13.96 8.23
CA ARG A 96 2.93 13.99 9.62
C ARG A 96 4.07 13.90 10.65
N ASN A 97 5.32 14.09 10.22
CA ASN A 97 6.52 13.97 11.06
C ASN A 97 6.68 12.55 11.67
N VAL A 98 6.11 11.53 11.03
CA VAL A 98 6.26 10.13 11.42
C VAL A 98 7.38 9.52 10.58
N THR A 99 8.26 8.74 11.21
CA THR A 99 9.34 8.04 10.50
C THR A 99 8.88 6.68 10.01
N ILE A 100 9.37 6.29 8.83
CA ILE A 100 9.13 4.95 8.31
C ILE A 100 10.28 4.02 8.72
N GLY A 101 9.97 3.06 9.58
CA GLY A 101 10.92 2.03 10.00
C GLY A 101 11.27 1.07 8.86
N ARG A 102 12.50 0.55 8.87
CA ARG A 102 12.98 -0.50 7.96
C ARG A 102 13.59 -1.66 8.78
N PRO A 103 13.48 -2.91 8.32
CA PRO A 103 14.19 -4.02 8.94
C PRO A 103 15.70 -3.93 8.71
N ASP A 104 16.46 -4.77 9.43
CA ASP A 104 17.87 -4.99 9.11
C ASP A 104 18.01 -5.52 7.66
N PRO A 105 18.97 -5.03 6.84
CA PRO A 105 19.09 -5.45 5.43
C PRO A 105 19.44 -6.93 5.22
N SER A 106 19.97 -7.63 6.23
CA SER A 106 20.26 -9.06 6.14
C SER A 106 19.01 -9.90 6.38
N ALA A 107 18.21 -9.55 7.40
CA ALA A 107 16.95 -10.23 7.71
C ALA A 107 15.78 -9.74 6.83
N GLY A 108 15.81 -8.51 6.33
CA GLY A 108 14.70 -7.85 5.63
C GLY A 108 14.54 -8.22 4.16
N ARG A 109 15.14 -9.32 3.71
CA ARG A 109 15.20 -9.66 2.28
C ARG A 109 13.94 -10.36 1.81
N PHE A 110 13.53 -10.03 0.58
CA PHE A 110 12.39 -10.64 -0.10
C PHE A 110 12.77 -11.24 -1.44
N SER A 111 12.21 -12.42 -1.72
CA SER A 111 12.14 -12.98 -3.06
C SER A 111 10.85 -12.51 -3.73
N MET A 112 10.93 -12.02 -4.97
CA MET A 112 9.75 -11.65 -5.77
C MET A 112 9.57 -12.65 -6.92
N LEU A 113 8.35 -13.18 -7.09
CA LEU A 113 8.04 -14.06 -8.21
C LEU A 113 8.22 -13.30 -9.53
N LYS A 114 8.67 -14.01 -10.56
CA LYS A 114 8.79 -13.43 -11.89
C LYS A 114 7.38 -13.16 -12.45
N HIS A 115 7.13 -11.91 -12.78
CA HIS A 115 5.90 -11.47 -13.44
C HIS A 115 6.23 -10.51 -14.58
N VAL A 116 5.31 -10.42 -15.56
CA VAL A 116 5.43 -9.46 -16.67
C VAL A 116 5.24 -8.05 -16.10
N ARG A 117 6.24 -7.18 -16.29
CA ARG A 117 6.14 -5.78 -15.85
C ARG A 117 4.98 -5.11 -16.58
N ARG A 118 4.05 -4.52 -15.82
CA ARG A 118 2.95 -3.73 -16.39
C ARG A 118 3.52 -2.44 -16.97
N LYS A 119 3.04 -2.05 -18.16
CA LYS A 119 3.36 -0.74 -18.74
C LYS A 119 2.74 0.34 -17.86
N ARG A 120 3.50 1.38 -17.54
CA ARG A 120 2.95 2.56 -16.85
C ARG A 120 1.87 3.20 -17.72
N THR A 121 0.70 3.40 -17.12
CA THR A 121 -0.42 4.13 -17.72
C THR A 121 -0.50 5.51 -17.08
N ALA A 122 -0.88 6.52 -17.86
CA ALA A 122 -1.12 7.89 -17.40
C ALA A 122 0.01 8.49 -16.51
N PRO A 123 1.30 8.46 -16.94
CA PRO A 123 2.41 8.95 -16.12
C PRO A 123 2.26 10.43 -15.71
N LYS A 124 1.69 11.27 -16.58
CA LYS A 124 1.41 12.68 -16.26
C LYS A 124 0.44 12.82 -15.08
N GLN A 125 -0.58 11.96 -15.03
CA GLN A 125 -1.55 11.96 -13.94
C GLN A 125 -0.89 11.49 -12.64
N ILE A 126 -0.06 10.44 -12.69
CA ILE A 126 0.70 9.97 -11.51
C ILE A 126 1.57 11.10 -10.94
N TYR A 127 2.34 11.80 -11.77
CA TYR A 127 3.17 12.91 -11.29
C TYR A 127 2.34 14.03 -10.67
N LYS A 128 1.24 14.43 -11.32
CA LYS A 128 0.32 15.44 -10.80
C LYS A 128 -0.26 15.05 -9.43
N LEU A 129 -0.62 13.79 -9.23
CA LEU A 129 -1.12 13.31 -7.95
C LEU A 129 -0.02 13.33 -6.88
N LEU A 130 1.18 12.87 -7.23
CA LEU A 130 2.33 12.86 -6.32
C LEU A 130 2.80 14.25 -5.90
N ASP A 131 2.65 15.27 -6.74
CA ASP A 131 2.99 16.66 -6.43
C ASP A 131 2.11 17.25 -5.32
N SER A 132 0.90 16.70 -5.14
CA SER A 132 -0.06 17.15 -4.12
C SER A 132 -0.24 16.16 -2.96
N ALA A 133 0.48 15.03 -2.96
CA ALA A 133 0.28 13.93 -2.01
C ALA A 133 0.37 14.35 -0.54
N ASP A 134 1.30 15.26 -0.21
CA ASP A 134 1.58 15.74 1.15
C ASP A 134 0.44 16.60 1.76
N THR A 135 -0.47 17.10 0.92
CA THR A 135 -1.63 17.91 1.33
C THR A 135 -2.96 17.23 1.01
N ARG A 136 -3.04 16.53 -0.13
CA ARG A 136 -4.24 15.89 -0.66
C ARG A 136 -4.78 14.76 0.20
N TRP A 137 -3.93 14.07 0.97
CA TRP A 137 -4.36 13.01 1.89
C TRP A 137 -5.45 13.48 2.85
N GLN A 138 -5.56 14.78 3.15
CA GLN A 138 -6.60 15.33 4.02
C GLN A 138 -8.02 15.23 3.41
N THR A 139 -8.13 15.22 2.08
CA THR A 139 -9.40 15.30 1.36
C THR A 139 -9.69 14.08 0.49
N ASP A 140 -8.68 13.24 0.21
CA ASP A 140 -8.82 11.96 -0.50
C ASP A 140 -8.23 10.82 0.32
N GLY A 141 -9.02 9.77 0.55
CA GLY A 141 -8.58 8.59 1.29
C GLY A 141 -9.72 7.80 1.92
N LEU A 142 -9.52 7.28 3.12
CA LEU A 142 -10.44 6.42 3.85
C LEU A 142 -11.76 7.12 4.22
N ASN A 143 -11.74 8.44 4.38
CA ASN A 143 -12.92 9.27 4.67
C ASN A 143 -13.89 9.37 3.48
N VAL A 144 -13.41 9.26 2.25
CA VAL A 144 -14.21 9.34 1.02
C VAL A 144 -14.04 8.06 0.20
N THR A 145 -14.99 7.14 0.32
CA THR A 145 -14.92 5.85 -0.37
C THR A 145 -16.20 5.58 -1.17
N ALA A 146 -16.03 5.14 -2.42
CA ALA A 146 -17.12 4.89 -3.37
C ALA A 146 -17.12 3.45 -3.91
N TRP A 147 -16.69 2.49 -3.08
CA TRP A 147 -16.64 1.07 -3.42
C TRP A 147 -17.75 0.27 -2.73
N LYS A 148 -18.08 -0.89 -3.29
CA LYS A 148 -19.10 -1.82 -2.76
C LYS A 148 -18.56 -3.23 -2.63
N VAL A 149 -18.76 -3.87 -1.48
CA VAL A 149 -18.50 -5.30 -1.34
C VAL A 149 -19.58 -6.07 -2.10
N VAL A 150 -19.16 -6.80 -3.13
CA VAL A 150 -20.05 -7.63 -3.96
C VAL A 150 -20.22 -9.02 -3.34
N LYS A 151 -19.13 -9.59 -2.83
CA LYS A 151 -19.13 -10.92 -2.25
C LYS A 151 -18.08 -11.03 -1.16
N PHE A 152 -18.46 -11.65 -0.05
CA PHE A 152 -17.56 -12.04 1.03
C PHE A 152 -17.55 -13.56 1.15
N SER A 153 -16.37 -14.18 1.22
CA SER A 153 -16.22 -15.62 1.36
C SER A 153 -15.19 -15.96 2.43
N VAL A 154 -15.57 -16.81 3.38
CA VAL A 154 -14.64 -17.41 4.34
C VAL A 154 -14.04 -18.65 3.71
N ARG A 155 -12.70 -18.73 3.67
CA ARG A 155 -11.95 -19.91 3.23
C ARG A 155 -11.15 -20.47 4.41
N PRO A 156 -10.69 -21.73 4.34
CA PRO A 156 -9.94 -22.34 5.44
C PRO A 156 -8.72 -21.54 5.90
N LEU A 157 -8.06 -20.81 4.99
CA LEU A 157 -6.82 -20.08 5.27
C LEU A 157 -6.92 -18.56 5.12
N TYR A 158 -8.03 -18.02 4.59
CA TYR A 158 -8.15 -16.59 4.31
C TYR A 158 -9.61 -16.12 4.15
N TYR A 159 -9.83 -14.82 4.29
CA TYR A 159 -11.06 -14.17 3.84
C TYR A 159 -10.88 -13.65 2.42
N HIS A 160 -11.86 -13.90 1.55
CA HIS A 160 -11.87 -13.35 0.20
C HIS A 160 -13.00 -12.32 0.06
N ILE A 161 -12.62 -11.08 -0.21
CA ILE A 161 -13.54 -9.96 -0.45
C ILE A 161 -13.49 -9.58 -1.92
N TYR A 162 -14.60 -9.70 -2.63
CA TYR A 162 -14.79 -9.14 -3.96
C TYR A 162 -15.38 -7.75 -3.81
N VAL A 163 -14.67 -6.75 -4.34
CA VAL A 163 -15.02 -5.34 -4.21
C VAL A 163 -15.20 -4.76 -5.61
N ASP A 164 -16.37 -4.16 -5.84
CA ASP A 164 -16.59 -3.27 -6.98
C ASP A 164 -16.09 -1.88 -6.60
N VAL A 165 -15.07 -1.41 -7.32
CA VAL A 165 -14.45 -0.10 -7.11
C VAL A 165 -14.94 0.94 -8.11
N GLY A 166 -15.89 0.59 -8.99
CA GLY A 166 -16.38 1.45 -10.06
C GLY A 166 -15.51 1.41 -11.31
N THR A 167 -15.71 2.40 -12.20
CA THR A 167 -14.99 2.52 -13.47
C THR A 167 -13.89 3.58 -13.40
N PRO A 168 -12.73 3.35 -14.04
CA PRO A 168 -11.68 4.35 -14.11
C PRO A 168 -12.17 5.69 -14.68
N PRO A 169 -11.81 6.83 -14.05
CA PRO A 169 -11.98 8.16 -14.60
C PRO A 169 -11.32 8.30 -15.97
N ALA A 170 -11.75 9.30 -16.75
CA ALA A 170 -11.31 9.47 -18.14
C ALA A 170 -9.78 9.65 -18.25
N GLU A 171 -9.17 10.37 -17.31
CA GLU A 171 -7.74 10.64 -17.22
C GLU A 171 -6.86 9.39 -17.02
N TRP A 172 -7.47 8.25 -16.69
CA TRP A 172 -6.78 6.97 -16.52
C TRP A 172 -6.99 6.01 -17.70
N ARG A 173 -7.80 6.38 -18.69
CA ARG A 173 -8.05 5.56 -19.89
C ARG A 173 -6.93 5.81 -20.90
N SER A 174 -6.47 4.76 -21.57
CA SER A 174 -5.28 4.76 -22.44
C SER A 174 -5.36 5.64 -23.69
N ASP A 175 -6.48 6.34 -23.90
CA ASP A 175 -6.88 6.91 -25.20
C ASP A 175 -7.04 8.44 -25.16
N SER A 176 -6.41 9.13 -24.21
CA SER A 176 -6.37 10.60 -24.12
C SER A 176 -5.01 11.19 -24.47
#